data_AF-C2BG11-F1
#
_entry.id   AF-C2BG11-F1
#
_cell.length_a   1.000
_cell.length_b   1.000
_cell.length_c   1.000
_cell.angle_alpha   90.00
_cell.angle_beta   90.00
_cell.angle_gamma   90.00
#
_symmetry.space_group_name_H-M   'P 1'
#
loop_
_entity.id
_entity.type
_entity.pdbx_description
1 polymer ?
#
loop_
_entity_poly.entity_id
_entity_poly.type
_entity_poly.pdbx_seq_one_letter_code
_entity_poly.pdbx_strand_id
1 'polypeptide(L)'
;MLKMEKHAATKKEISCIVAHLFQSLELPCKECSEDTEAIVIKGETYNGKKATMYIKEEGVFYLEGDKEIEEELQAIRGGRCIYDRNR
;
A
#
# COMPACT_ATOMS: atom_id res chain seq x y z
N MET A 1 2.01 5.49 17.13
CA MET A 1 1.63 4.08 16.92
C MET A 1 1.41 3.92 15.43
N LEU A 2 2.15 3.02 14.78
CA LEU A 2 1.84 2.60 13.42
C LEU A 2 0.48 1.90 13.49
N LYS A 3 -0.51 2.41 12.76
CA LYS A 3 -1.87 1.85 12.76
C LYS A 3 -1.97 0.93 11.56
N MET A 4 -2.35 -0.32 11.80
CA MET A 4 -2.61 -1.29 10.73
C MET A 4 -4.09 -1.25 10.39
N GLU A 5 -4.44 -0.68 9.24
CA GLU A 5 -5.83 -0.52 8.79
C GLU A 5 -6.21 -1.56 7.73
N LYS A 6 -7.44 -2.06 7.79
CA LYS A 6 -7.99 -3.08 6.87
C LYS A 6 -8.80 -2.41 5.78
N HIS A 7 -8.56 -2.79 4.52
CA HIS A 7 -9.30 -2.29 3.37
C HIS A 7 -9.77 -3.42 2.45
N ALA A 8 -10.97 -3.27 1.91
CA ALA A 8 -11.47 -4.09 0.81
C ALA A 8 -11.14 -3.41 -0.53
N ALA A 9 -10.71 -4.18 -1.52
CA ALA A 9 -10.39 -3.71 -2.87
C ALA A 9 -10.40 -4.86 -3.87
N THR A 10 -10.71 -4.60 -5.14
CA THR A 10 -10.54 -5.63 -6.19
C THR A 10 -9.05 -5.90 -6.46
N LYS A 11 -8.70 -7.06 -7.05
CA LYS A 11 -7.31 -7.33 -7.47
C LYS A 11 -6.75 -6.22 -8.39
N LYS A 12 -7.57 -5.71 -9.31
CA LYS A 12 -7.21 -4.61 -10.20
C LYS A 12 -6.92 -3.32 -9.43
N GLU A 13 -7.73 -3.00 -8.44
CA GLU A 13 -7.53 -1.83 -7.60
C GLU A 13 -6.26 -1.98 -6.74
N ILE A 14 -6.01 -3.17 -6.18
CA ILE A 14 -4.76 -3.45 -5.44
C ILE A 14 -3.55 -3.22 -6.34
N SER A 15 -3.55 -3.72 -7.59
CA SER A 15 -2.48 -3.43 -8.55
C SER A 15 -2.26 -1.93 -8.74
N CYS A 16 -3.34 -1.15 -8.86
CA CYS A 16 -3.25 0.31 -8.99
C CYS A 16 -2.70 0.98 -7.72
N ILE A 17 -3.16 0.56 -6.54
CA ILE A 17 -2.72 1.13 -5.26
C ILE A 17 -1.22 0.87 -5.07
N VAL A 18 -0.75 -0.36 -5.29
CA VAL A 18 0.68 -0.69 -5.17
C VAL A 18 1.53 0.21 -6.05
N ALA A 19 1.15 0.38 -7.31
CA ALA A 19 1.90 1.17 -8.28
C ALA A 19 1.92 2.68 -7.97
N HIS A 20 0.88 3.21 -7.32
CA HIS A 20 0.78 4.65 -7.01
C HIS A 20 1.12 5.01 -5.57
N LEU A 21 1.15 4.03 -4.66
CA LEU A 21 1.49 4.27 -3.26
C LEU A 21 3.01 4.25 -3.08
N PHE A 22 3.69 3.25 -3.64
CA PHE A 22 5.11 3.04 -3.43
C PHE A 22 5.97 3.66 -4.53
N GLN A 23 6.85 4.58 -4.15
CA GLN A 23 7.87 5.15 -5.03
C GLN A 23 9.07 4.20 -5.20
N SER A 24 9.44 3.50 -4.12
CA SER A 24 10.51 2.51 -4.14
C SER A 24 10.17 1.33 -3.22
N LEU A 25 10.66 0.14 -3.58
CA LEU A 25 10.41 -1.09 -2.83
C LEU A 25 11.65 -1.50 -2.03
N GLU A 26 11.40 -2.04 -0.85
CA GLU A 26 12.39 -2.64 0.04
C GLU A 26 12.20 -4.15 0.10
N LEU A 27 13.28 -4.87 0.43
CA LEU A 27 13.21 -6.31 0.64
C LEU A 27 12.41 -6.62 1.91
N PRO A 28 11.32 -7.40 1.84
CA PRO A 28 10.50 -7.77 3.01
C PRO A 28 11.08 -8.97 3.77
N CYS A 29 12.39 -9.22 3.70
CA CYS A 29 12.98 -10.47 4.17
C CYS A 29 12.75 -10.77 5.66
N LYS A 30 12.55 -9.75 6.50
CA LYS A 30 12.25 -9.93 7.94
C LYS A 30 10.81 -10.37 8.16
N GLU A 31 9.93 -9.91 7.30
CA GLU A 31 8.49 -10.19 7.29
C GLU A 31 8.18 -11.52 6.59
N CYS A 32 9.06 -11.99 5.69
CA CYS A 32 8.97 -13.33 5.09
C CYS A 32 9.30 -14.48 6.07
N SER A 33 10.02 -14.20 7.17
CA SER A 33 10.27 -15.20 8.22
C SER A 33 9.13 -15.33 9.21
N GLU A 34 8.21 -14.37 9.22
CA GLU A 34 6.92 -14.51 9.87
C GLU A 34 6.03 -15.30 8.91
N ASP A 35 5.46 -16.41 9.37
CA ASP A 35 4.58 -17.27 8.58
C ASP A 35 3.26 -16.53 8.29
N THR A 36 3.34 -15.57 7.38
CA THR A 36 2.22 -14.75 6.94
C THR A 36 1.71 -15.36 5.65
N GLU A 37 0.45 -15.81 5.63
CA GLU A 37 -0.23 -16.23 4.39
C GLU A 37 -0.53 -15.03 3.45
N ALA A 38 0.25 -13.95 3.57
CA ALA A 38 0.05 -12.68 2.88
C ALA A 38 1.20 -12.41 1.91
N ILE A 39 0.89 -11.76 0.79
CA ILE A 39 1.90 -11.08 -0.02
C ILE A 39 2.26 -9.78 0.70
N VAL A 40 3.53 -9.62 1.06
CA VAL A 40 4.04 -8.43 1.75
C VAL A 40 4.77 -7.53 0.76
N ILE A 41 4.35 -6.27 0.68
CA ILE A 41 4.99 -5.22 -0.12
C ILE A 41 5.43 -4.13 0.84
N LYS A 42 6.73 -3.84 0.87
CA LYS A 42 7.32 -2.86 1.76
C LYS A 42 8.09 -1.84 0.95
N GLY A 43 8.12 -0.60 1.41
CA GLY A 43 8.89 0.43 0.74
C GLY A 43 8.65 1.83 1.24
N GLU A 44 9.01 2.78 0.38
CA GLU A 44 8.82 4.20 0.60
C GLU A 44 7.68 4.72 -0.27
N THR A 45 6.76 5.48 0.32
CA THR A 45 5.67 6.15 -0.40
C THR A 45 6.18 7.40 -1.11
N TYR A 46 5.37 7.97 -2.00
CA TYR A 46 5.73 9.19 -2.73
C TYR A 46 5.97 10.42 -1.86
N ASN A 47 5.49 10.42 -0.61
CA ASN A 47 5.78 11.47 0.37
C ASN A 47 7.04 11.18 1.21
N GLY A 48 7.84 10.19 0.83
CA GLY A 48 9.07 9.83 1.52
C GLY A 48 8.86 9.07 2.83
N LYS A 49 7.67 8.47 3.02
CA LYS A 49 7.30 7.76 4.25
C LYS A 49 7.48 6.25 4.09
N LYS A 50 7.79 5.54 5.17
CA LYS A 50 7.83 4.08 5.13
C LYS A 50 6.43 3.50 5.28
N ALA A 51 6.14 2.48 4.49
CA ALA A 51 4.88 1.76 4.52
C ALA A 51 5.07 0.26 4.27
N THR A 52 4.15 -0.53 4.81
CA THR A 52 4.04 -1.96 4.54
C THR A 52 2.58 -2.27 4.18
N MET A 53 2.39 -2.93 3.05
CA MET A 53 1.11 -3.46 2.60
C MET A 53 1.12 -4.99 2.72
N TYR A 54 0.08 -5.53 3.35
CA TYR A 54 -0.14 -6.98 3.46
C TYR A 54 -1.39 -7.34 2.66
N ILE A 55 -1.24 -8.06 1.56
CA ILE A 55 -2.35 -8.52 0.72
C ILE A 55 -2.67 -9.96 1.14
N LYS A 56 -3.84 -10.17 1.74
CA LYS A 56 -4.31 -11.50 2.17
C LYS A 56 -5.19 -12.14 1.09
N GLU A 57 -6.06 -13.08 1.48
CA GLU A 57 -7.08 -13.68 0.65
C GLU A 57 -7.87 -12.66 -0.20
N GLU A 58 -8.52 -13.16 -1.25
CA GLU A 58 -9.04 -12.34 -2.35
C GLU A 58 -9.79 -11.09 -1.89
N GLY A 59 -9.21 -9.95 -2.23
CA GLY A 59 -9.86 -8.65 -2.17
C GLY A 59 -9.73 -7.91 -0.84
N VAL A 60 -8.80 -8.33 0.03
CA VAL A 60 -8.49 -7.62 1.27
C VAL A 60 -6.99 -7.33 1.37
N PHE A 61 -6.64 -6.10 1.73
CA PHE A 61 -5.28 -5.73 2.11
C PHE A 61 -5.27 -4.95 3.42
N TYR A 62 -4.10 -4.91 4.04
CA TYR A 62 -3.82 -4.11 5.23
C TYR A 62 -2.69 -3.13 4.92
N LEU A 63 -2.79 -1.90 5.45
CA LEU A 63 -1.74 -0.91 5.36
C LEU A 63 -1.23 -0.55 6.75
N GLU A 64 0.09 -0.53 6.86
CA GLU A 64 0.82 -0.06 8.03
C GLU A 64 1.75 1.08 7.59
N GLY A 65 1.69 2.20 8.29
CA GLY A 65 2.53 3.37 7.99
C GLY A 65 2.22 4.58 8.87
N ASP A 66 2.77 5.73 8.49
CA ASP A 66 2.48 7.02 9.12
C ASP A 66 1.01 7.41 8.97
N LYS A 67 0.52 8.30 9.84
CA LYS A 67 -0.88 8.78 9.86
C LYS A 67 -1.42 9.32 8.52
N GLU A 68 -0.53 9.77 7.64
CA GLU A 68 -0.84 10.36 6.32
C GLU A 68 -1.13 9.30 5.25
N ILE A 69 -0.80 8.02 5.50
CA ILE A 69 -0.95 6.94 4.53
C ILE A 69 -2.41 6.74 4.08
N GLU A 70 -3.37 7.00 4.97
CA GLU A 70 -4.79 6.90 4.64
C GLU A 70 -5.22 8.03 3.70
N GLU A 71 -4.71 9.25 3.91
CA GLU A 71 -4.99 10.38 3.00
C GLU A 71 -4.41 10.13 1.60
N GLU A 72 -3.21 9.53 1.53
CA GLU A 72 -2.59 9.07 0.28
C GLU A 72 -3.44 7.98 -0.40
N LEU A 73 -3.88 6.96 0.34
CA LEU A 73 -4.74 5.91 -0.18
C LEU A 73 -6.05 6.47 -0.75
N GLN A 74 -6.71 7.38 -0.03
CA GLN A 74 -7.94 8.02 -0.49
C GLN A 74 -7.68 8.91 -1.72
N ALA A 75 -6.51 9.55 -1.82
CA ALA A 75 -6.12 10.28 -3.03
C ALA A 75 -6.04 9.37 -4.26
N ILE A 76 -5.36 8.25 -4.13
CA ILE A 76 -5.21 7.24 -5.19
C ILE A 76 -6.58 6.72 -5.62
N ARG A 77 -7.43 6.35 -4.65
CA ARG A 77 -8.81 5.87 -4.90
C ARG A 77 -9.72 6.90 -5.55
N GLY A 78 -9.54 8.18 -5.22
CA GLY A 78 -10.24 9.30 -5.84
C GLY A 78 -9.87 9.54 -7.31
N GLY A 79 -9.02 8.68 -7.91
CA GLY A 79 -8.56 8.82 -9.28
C GLY A 79 -7.58 9.97 -9.47
N ARG A 80 -6.95 10.46 -8.39
CA ARG A 80 -5.79 11.35 -8.49
C ARG A 80 -4.58 10.48 -8.79
N CYS A 81 -4.42 10.11 -10.05
CA CYS A 81 -3.13 9.64 -10.51
C CYS A 81 -2.15 10.82 -10.36
N ILE A 82 -1.15 10.67 -9.50
CA ILE A 82 -0.11 11.70 -9.29
C ILE A 82 0.67 12.03 -10.57
N TYR A 83 0.57 11.18 -11.60
CA TYR A 83 1.19 11.34 -12.91
C TYR A 83 0.21 11.74 -14.03
N ASP A 84 -1.10 11.80 -13.76
CA ASP A 84 -2.07 12.18 -14.78
C ASP A 84 -2.23 13.71 -14.81
N ARG A 85 -1.48 14.35 -15.70
CA ARG A 85 -1.57 15.80 -15.97
C ARG A 85 -2.73 16.17 -16.90
N ASN A 86 -3.59 15.24 -17.32
CA ASN A 86 -4.63 15.48 -18.33
C ASN A 86 -6.04 15.17 -17.83
N ARG A 87 -6.50 15.90 -16.82
CA ARG A 87 -7.92 16.02 -16.52
C ARG A 87 -8.34 17.48 -16.39
#